data_AF-A0A662HEX3-F1
#
_entry.id   AF-A0A662HEX3-F1
#
_cell.length_a   1.000
_cell.length_b   1.000
_cell.length_c   1.000
_cell.angle_alpha   90.00
_cell.angle_beta   90.00
_cell.angle_gamma   90.00
#
_symmetry.space_group_name_H-M   'P 1'
#
loop_
_entity.id
_entity.type
_entity.pdbx_description
1 polymer ?
#
loop_
_entity_poly.entity_id
_entity_poly.type
_entity_poly.pdbx_seq_one_letter_code
_entity_poly.pdbx_strand_id
1 'polypeptide(L)'
;MMKQLYALFVVLTLTLLLTSQAYSLWYGKLRANFSVSIGELDVRIGSYKIISCCHCSHECPETYSSSANLSPNGKRLTIIFENVYPEWKSYIGIVIANDGTLPAKLKSVNVNLIGDSEILDSFYYEVMYFGPYNEGDFARTVWSNIKCCDDLESLSGISPPITFYS
;
A
#
# COMPACT_ATOMS: atom_id res chain seq x y z
N MET A 1 -12.16 51.32 65.38
CA MET A 1 -11.83 49.91 65.73
C MET A 1 -12.79 48.90 65.09
N MET A 2 -14.10 48.95 65.32
CA MET A 2 -15.11 48.01 64.74
C MET A 2 -15.08 47.87 63.21
N LYS A 3 -14.98 48.97 62.44
CA LYS A 3 -14.92 48.91 60.96
C LYS A 3 -13.70 48.17 60.41
N GLN A 4 -12.54 48.30 61.06
CA GLN A 4 -11.33 47.59 60.64
C GLN A 4 -11.39 46.11 61.00
N LEU A 5 -11.97 45.77 62.15
CA LEU A 5 -12.23 44.39 62.55
C LEU A 5 -13.23 43.71 61.60
N TYR A 6 -14.27 44.44 61.19
CA TYR A 6 -15.26 43.96 60.22
C TYR A 6 -14.64 43.74 58.83
N ALA A 7 -13.82 44.68 58.35
CA ALA A 7 -13.10 44.52 57.09
C ALA A 7 -12.17 43.30 57.11
N LEU A 8 -11.48 43.07 58.22
CA LEU A 8 -10.57 41.93 58.39
C LEU A 8 -11.35 40.61 58.40
N PHE A 9 -12.51 40.58 59.05
CA PHE A 9 -13.42 39.44 59.03
C PHE A 9 -13.95 39.13 57.62
N VAL A 10 -14.31 40.17 56.86
CA VAL A 10 -14.76 40.04 55.45
C VAL A 10 -13.64 39.51 54.55
N VAL A 11 -12.40 39.99 54.70
CA VAL A 11 -11.26 39.50 53.91
C VAL A 11 -10.92 38.05 54.26
N LEU A 12 -10.97 37.69 55.55
CA LEU A 12 -10.70 36.33 56.01
C LEU A 12 -11.74 35.34 55.45
N THR A 13 -13.02 35.71 55.50
CA THR A 13 -14.10 34.88 54.94
C THR A 13 -14.00 34.74 53.42
N LEU A 14 -13.62 35.81 52.71
CA LEU A 14 -13.43 35.77 51.26
C LEU A 14 -12.28 34.83 50.84
N THR A 15 -11.17 34.85 51.58
CA THR A 15 -10.01 33.98 51.31
C THR A 15 -10.29 32.51 51.61
N LEU A 16 -11.04 32.21 52.67
CA LEU A 16 -11.51 30.85 52.98
C LEU A 16 -12.43 30.28 51.88
N LEU A 17 -13.31 31.10 51.31
CA LEU A 17 -14.17 30.69 50.20
C LEU A 17 -13.36 30.40 48.92
N LEU A 18 -12.42 31.28 48.57
CA LEU A 18 -11.60 31.12 47.36
C LEU A 18 -10.63 29.93 47.44
N THR A 19 -10.05 29.67 48.62
CA THR A 19 -9.11 28.54 48.80
C THR A 19 -9.77 27.18 48.62
N SER A 20 -11.03 27.02 49.04
CA SER A 20 -11.80 25.78 48.82
C SER A 20 -12.00 25.47 47.33
N GLN A 21 -12.32 26.49 46.53
CA GLN A 21 -12.53 26.34 45.09
C GLN A 21 -11.22 26.08 44.34
N ALA A 22 -10.15 26.76 44.76
CA ALA A 22 -8.81 26.52 44.24
C ALA A 22 -8.33 25.08 44.53
N TYR A 23 -8.60 24.55 45.73
CA TYR A 23 -8.28 23.16 46.07
C TYR A 23 -9.08 22.16 45.23
N SER A 24 -10.37 22.41 44.98
CA SER A 24 -11.21 21.57 44.13
C SER A 24 -10.73 21.54 42.68
N LEU A 25 -10.32 22.70 42.14
CA LEU A 25 -9.73 22.80 40.80
C LEU A 25 -8.36 22.12 40.71
N TRP A 26 -7.55 22.20 41.77
CA TRP A 26 -6.21 21.58 41.81
C TRP A 26 -6.26 20.05 41.92
N TYR A 27 -7.23 19.49 42.67
CA TYR A 27 -7.42 18.04 42.80
C TYR A 27 -8.37 17.45 41.76
N GLY A 28 -9.06 18.29 41.00
CA GLY A 28 -9.90 17.87 39.88
C GLY A 28 -9.05 17.18 38.81
N LYS A 29 -9.32 15.90 38.55
CA LYS A 29 -8.72 15.20 37.41
C LYS A 29 -9.37 15.73 36.13
N LEU A 30 -8.65 16.57 35.39
CA LEU A 30 -9.05 16.98 34.05
C LEU A 30 -9.06 15.74 33.13
N ARG A 31 -10.25 15.18 32.88
CA ARG A 31 -10.46 14.14 31.86
C ARG A 31 -10.63 14.81 30.52
N ALA A 32 -9.52 15.06 29.84
CA ALA A 32 -9.54 15.50 28.45
C ALA A 32 -9.59 14.27 27.55
N ASN A 33 -10.73 14.09 26.86
CA ASN A 33 -10.86 13.07 25.82
C ASN A 33 -10.25 13.62 24.54
N PHE A 34 -9.02 13.23 24.25
CA PHE A 34 -8.40 13.53 22.96
C PHE A 34 -8.69 12.39 21.99
N SER A 35 -9.33 12.72 20.88
CA SER A 35 -9.41 11.81 19.73
C SER A 35 -8.39 12.27 18.70
N VAL A 36 -7.46 11.40 18.35
CA VAL A 36 -6.48 11.64 17.29
C VAL A 36 -6.92 10.82 16.10
N SER A 37 -7.36 11.50 15.04
CA SER A 37 -7.62 10.87 13.75
C SER A 37 -6.29 10.74 13.02
N ILE A 38 -5.81 9.52 12.85
CA ILE A 38 -4.66 9.23 12.00
C ILE A 38 -5.19 8.97 10.59
N GLY A 39 -4.39 9.34 9.58
CA GLY A 39 -4.73 9.07 8.17
C GLY A 39 -4.92 7.58 7.87
N GLU A 40 -5.44 7.30 6.68
CA GLU A 40 -5.75 5.95 6.20
C GLU A 40 -4.64 5.47 5.26
N LEU A 41 -4.22 4.21 5.44
CA LEU A 41 -3.32 3.53 4.52
C LEU A 41 -4.15 2.64 3.62
N ASP A 42 -4.12 2.91 2.32
CA ASP A 42 -4.98 2.21 1.37
C ASP A 42 -4.23 1.82 0.10
N VAL A 43 -3.42 0.76 0.24
CA VAL A 43 -2.62 0.21 -0.86
C VAL A 43 -3.37 -0.93 -1.53
N ARG A 44 -3.61 -0.80 -2.84
CA ARG A 44 -4.35 -1.76 -3.66
C ARG A 44 -3.72 -1.94 -5.03
N ILE A 45 -4.00 -3.08 -5.66
CA ILE A 45 -3.71 -3.33 -7.07
C ILE A 45 -4.79 -2.59 -7.87
N GLY A 46 -4.40 -1.49 -8.53
CA GLY A 46 -5.31 -0.67 -9.33
C GLY A 46 -5.57 -1.28 -10.71
N SER A 47 -4.54 -1.88 -11.33
CA SER A 47 -4.67 -2.56 -12.61
C SER A 47 -3.63 -3.64 -12.79
N TYR A 48 -3.90 -4.57 -13.69
CA TYR A 48 -2.99 -5.63 -14.08
C TYR A 48 -3.17 -5.94 -15.56
N LYS A 49 -2.13 -6.49 -16.19
CA LYS A 49 -2.23 -7.05 -17.54
C LYS A 49 -1.25 -8.21 -17.68
N ILE A 50 -1.70 -9.23 -18.39
CA ILE A 50 -0.96 -10.45 -18.66
C ILE A 50 -0.51 -10.36 -20.12
N ILE A 51 0.80 -10.53 -20.33
CA ILE A 51 1.40 -10.56 -21.66
C ILE A 51 2.02 -11.93 -21.82
N SER A 52 1.34 -12.77 -22.58
CA SER A 52 1.80 -14.12 -22.90
C SER A 52 2.67 -14.05 -24.14
N CYS A 53 3.87 -14.64 -24.07
CA CYS A 53 4.83 -14.63 -25.15
C CYS A 53 4.94 -16.00 -25.79
N CYS A 54 4.39 -16.13 -27.00
CA CYS A 54 4.85 -17.13 -27.96
C CYS A 54 6.24 -16.73 -28.47
N HIS A 55 7.01 -17.70 -28.98
CA HIS A 55 8.20 -17.36 -29.75
C HIS A 55 7.80 -16.39 -30.86
N CYS A 56 8.53 -15.28 -31.04
CA CYS A 56 8.08 -14.11 -31.81
C CYS A 56 7.74 -14.40 -33.29
N SER A 57 8.16 -15.56 -33.79
CA SER A 57 7.94 -16.06 -35.14
C SER A 57 6.83 -17.12 -35.23
N HIS A 58 6.30 -17.63 -34.12
CA HIS A 58 5.35 -18.74 -34.07
C HIS A 58 4.05 -18.32 -33.35
N GLU A 59 2.91 -18.74 -33.87
CA GLU A 59 1.63 -18.56 -33.19
C GLU A 59 1.57 -19.38 -31.90
N CYS A 60 0.98 -18.81 -30.86
CA CYS A 60 0.70 -19.53 -29.62
C CYS A 60 -0.26 -20.70 -29.91
N PRO A 61 -0.13 -21.85 -29.23
CA PRO A 61 -1.09 -22.94 -29.35
C PRO A 61 -2.51 -22.45 -29.06
N GLU A 62 -3.49 -22.81 -29.90
CA GLU A 62 -4.90 -22.41 -29.72
C GLU A 62 -5.49 -22.88 -28.38
N THR A 63 -4.92 -23.93 -27.79
CA THR A 63 -5.30 -24.50 -26.51
C THR A 63 -4.75 -23.75 -25.30
N TYR A 64 -3.83 -22.79 -25.51
CA TYR A 64 -3.28 -21.97 -24.43
C TYR A 64 -4.33 -20.95 -23.95
N SER A 65 -4.49 -20.87 -22.62
CA SER A 65 -5.45 -19.97 -21.99
C SER A 65 -4.80 -19.29 -20.78
N SER A 66 -5.13 -18.03 -20.56
CA SER A 66 -4.72 -17.30 -19.35
C SER A 66 -5.90 -16.55 -18.77
N SER A 67 -6.14 -16.70 -17.48
CA SER A 67 -7.19 -15.98 -16.76
C SER A 67 -6.64 -15.33 -15.49
N ALA A 68 -7.28 -14.26 -15.05
CA ALA A 68 -6.89 -13.51 -13.88
C ALA A 68 -8.10 -13.22 -13.01
N ASN A 69 -7.89 -13.27 -11.70
CA ASN A 69 -8.89 -12.93 -10.71
C ASN A 69 -8.27 -12.05 -9.63
N LEU A 70 -8.76 -10.81 -9.53
CA LEU A 70 -8.37 -9.87 -8.50
C LEU A 70 -9.31 -10.01 -7.30
N SER A 71 -8.74 -10.18 -6.11
CA SER A 71 -9.52 -10.29 -4.89
C SER A 71 -10.35 -9.02 -4.64
N PRO A 72 -11.52 -9.12 -3.99
CA PRO A 72 -12.39 -7.96 -3.75
C PRO A 72 -11.72 -6.81 -2.97
N ASN A 73 -10.71 -7.11 -2.17
CA ASN A 73 -9.94 -6.12 -1.42
C ASN A 73 -8.76 -5.52 -2.21
N GLY A 74 -8.54 -5.94 -3.47
CA GLY A 74 -7.46 -5.46 -4.33
C GLY A 74 -6.06 -5.84 -3.87
N LYS A 75 -5.90 -6.76 -2.90
CA LYS A 75 -4.58 -7.10 -2.31
C LYS A 75 -3.96 -8.38 -2.86
N ARG A 76 -4.72 -9.19 -3.59
CA ARG A 76 -4.26 -10.48 -4.14
C ARG A 76 -4.77 -10.65 -5.56
N LEU A 77 -3.82 -10.80 -6.49
CA LEU A 77 -4.09 -11.19 -7.87
C LEU A 77 -3.76 -12.68 -8.01
N THR A 78 -4.73 -13.45 -8.49
CA THR A 78 -4.54 -14.87 -8.81
C THR A 78 -4.57 -15.03 -10.32
N ILE A 79 -3.56 -15.64 -10.90
CA ILE A 79 -3.44 -15.85 -12.35
C ILE A 79 -3.36 -17.34 -12.61
N ILE A 80 -4.11 -17.81 -13.58
CA ILE A 80 -4.17 -19.21 -13.99
C ILE A 80 -3.71 -19.27 -15.44
N PHE A 81 -2.71 -20.10 -15.68
CA PHE A 81 -2.23 -20.42 -17.02
C PHE A 81 -2.56 -21.87 -17.31
N GLU A 82 -3.25 -22.11 -18.43
CA GLU A 82 -3.66 -23.44 -18.86
C GLU A 82 -2.94 -23.81 -20.15
N ASN A 83 -2.56 -25.09 -20.26
CA ASN A 83 -1.83 -25.64 -21.41
C ASN A 83 -0.52 -24.87 -21.70
N VAL A 84 0.27 -24.64 -20.65
CA VAL A 84 1.63 -24.09 -20.76
C VAL A 84 2.54 -25.14 -21.42
N TYR A 85 3.44 -24.68 -22.29
CA TYR A 85 4.35 -25.53 -23.07
C TYR A 85 5.82 -25.19 -22.77
N PRO A 86 6.79 -26.06 -23.15
CA PRO A 86 8.21 -25.81 -22.90
C PRO A 86 8.68 -24.47 -23.50
N GLU A 87 9.61 -23.79 -22.81
CA GLU A 87 10.16 -22.47 -23.17
C GLU A 87 9.15 -21.31 -23.23
N TRP A 88 7.91 -21.53 -22.77
CA TRP A 88 6.93 -20.47 -22.62
C TRP A 88 7.43 -19.36 -21.68
N LYS A 89 7.16 -18.12 -22.06
CA LYS A 89 7.43 -16.94 -21.23
C LYS A 89 6.15 -16.14 -21.09
N SER A 90 5.94 -15.57 -19.92
CA SER A 90 4.84 -14.62 -19.69
C SER A 90 5.27 -13.58 -18.71
N TYR A 91 4.69 -12.41 -18.90
CA TYR A 91 4.98 -11.24 -18.10
C TYR A 91 3.68 -10.72 -17.52
N ILE A 92 3.73 -10.47 -16.23
CA ILE A 92 2.60 -10.00 -15.45
C ILE A 92 2.99 -8.63 -14.97
N GLY A 93 2.35 -7.60 -15.52
CA GLY A 93 2.48 -6.27 -14.95
C GLY A 93 1.38 -6.03 -13.92
N ILE A 94 1.75 -5.37 -12.83
CA ILE A 94 0.85 -5.03 -11.74
C ILE A 94 1.09 -3.56 -11.40
N VAL A 95 0.02 -2.77 -11.36
CA VAL A 95 0.08 -1.38 -10.88
C VAL A 95 -0.46 -1.34 -9.47
N ILE A 96 0.41 -0.93 -8.55
CA ILE A 96 0.06 -0.74 -7.14
C ILE A 96 -0.19 0.75 -6.94
N ALA A 97 -1.38 1.09 -6.45
CA ALA A 97 -1.78 2.45 -6.09
C ALA A 97 -1.94 2.55 -4.57
N ASN A 98 -1.71 3.74 -4.04
CA ASN A 98 -2.01 4.08 -2.66
C ASN A 98 -3.01 5.23 -2.66
N ASP A 99 -4.29 4.90 -2.50
CA ASP A 99 -5.39 5.87 -2.48
C ASP A 99 -5.61 6.46 -1.07
N GLY A 100 -4.75 6.04 -0.13
CA GLY A 100 -4.76 6.50 1.25
C GLY A 100 -4.13 7.87 1.44
N THR A 101 -4.27 8.41 2.65
CA THR A 101 -3.67 9.69 3.05
C THR A 101 -2.29 9.53 3.68
N LEU A 102 -1.89 8.30 4.02
CA LEU A 102 -0.57 7.99 4.55
C LEU A 102 0.38 7.49 3.46
N PRO A 103 1.64 7.95 3.41
CA PRO A 103 2.63 7.42 2.48
C PRO A 103 2.98 5.96 2.83
N ALA A 104 3.06 5.13 1.81
CA ALA A 104 3.36 3.71 1.92
C ALA A 104 4.74 3.37 1.36
N LYS A 105 5.44 2.41 1.96
CA LYS A 105 6.63 1.78 1.38
C LYS A 105 6.30 0.34 1.01
N LEU A 106 6.58 -0.04 -0.23
CA LEU A 106 6.46 -1.42 -0.67
C LEU A 106 7.69 -2.20 -0.19
N LYS A 107 7.48 -3.27 0.59
CA LYS A 107 8.57 -4.12 1.09
C LYS A 107 8.97 -5.18 0.07
N SER A 108 7.99 -5.98 -0.36
CA SER A 108 8.18 -7.07 -1.31
C SER A 108 6.84 -7.56 -1.81
N VAL A 109 6.79 -8.07 -3.03
CA VAL A 109 5.67 -8.87 -3.52
C VAL A 109 5.89 -10.33 -3.13
N ASN A 110 4.90 -10.95 -2.50
CA ASN A 110 4.92 -12.38 -2.26
C ASN A 110 4.28 -13.09 -3.45
N VAL A 111 5.05 -13.98 -4.08
CA VAL A 111 4.59 -14.83 -5.18
C VAL A 111 4.47 -16.24 -4.63
N ASN A 112 3.29 -16.85 -4.79
CA ASN A 112 3.05 -18.24 -4.43
C ASN A 112 2.67 -19.00 -5.70
N LEU A 113 3.52 -19.94 -6.09
CA LEU A 113 3.26 -20.80 -7.25
C LEU A 113 2.45 -22.02 -6.80
N ILE A 114 1.42 -22.36 -7.55
CA ILE A 114 0.53 -23.48 -7.27
C ILE A 114 0.48 -24.33 -8.54
N GLY A 115 0.85 -25.60 -8.43
CA GLY A 115 0.95 -26.50 -9.57
C GLY A 115 1.56 -27.84 -9.18
N ASP A 116 1.82 -28.67 -10.19
CA ASP A 116 2.55 -29.91 -10.03
C ASP A 116 4.01 -29.63 -9.64
N SER A 117 4.52 -30.34 -8.63
CA SER A 117 5.89 -30.13 -8.12
C SER A 117 6.96 -30.26 -9.20
N GLU A 118 6.81 -31.19 -10.14
CA GLU A 118 7.82 -31.40 -11.19
C GLU A 118 7.88 -30.20 -12.16
N ILE A 119 6.72 -29.59 -12.42
CA ILE A 119 6.63 -28.39 -13.26
C ILE A 119 7.18 -27.17 -12.51
N LEU A 120 6.81 -27.03 -11.24
CA LEU A 120 7.26 -25.91 -10.40
C LEU A 120 8.78 -25.88 -10.22
N ASP A 121 9.43 -27.04 -10.10
CA ASP A 121 10.89 -27.13 -9.98
C ASP A 121 11.63 -26.63 -11.23
N SER A 122 10.98 -26.68 -12.39
CA SER A 122 11.50 -26.15 -13.67
C SER A 122 11.12 -24.70 -13.94
N PHE A 123 10.24 -24.11 -13.13
CA PHE A 123 9.69 -22.78 -13.37
C PHE A 123 10.53 -21.69 -12.70
N TYR A 124 11.07 -20.78 -13.50
CA TYR A 124 11.78 -19.61 -12.98
C TYR A 124 10.90 -18.36 -13.08
N TYR A 125 10.88 -17.55 -12.02
CA TYR A 125 10.24 -16.24 -12.03
C TYR A 125 11.16 -15.18 -11.44
N GLU A 126 10.98 -13.96 -11.92
CA GLU A 126 11.69 -12.79 -11.41
C GLU A 126 10.68 -11.66 -11.19
N VAL A 127 10.90 -10.87 -10.14
CA VAL A 127 10.06 -9.71 -9.81
C VAL A 127 10.86 -8.44 -10.00
N MET A 128 10.39 -7.59 -10.91
CA MET A 128 10.99 -6.29 -11.20
C MET A 128 10.09 -5.18 -10.65
N TYR A 129 10.71 -4.13 -10.08
CA TYR A 129 10.00 -2.99 -9.51
C TYR A 129 10.28 -1.74 -10.34
N PHE A 130 9.21 -1.03 -10.67
CA PHE A 130 9.24 0.17 -11.50
C PHE A 130 8.51 1.31 -10.78
N GLY A 131 9.01 2.55 -10.93
CA GLY A 131 8.39 3.76 -10.37
C GLY A 131 9.23 4.44 -9.29
N PRO A 132 8.62 5.31 -8.45
CA PRO A 132 7.22 5.71 -8.48
C PRO A 132 6.87 6.51 -9.73
N TYR A 133 5.64 6.37 -10.21
CA TYR A 133 5.12 7.12 -11.35
C TYR A 133 4.02 8.08 -10.90
N ASN A 134 3.93 9.24 -11.54
CA ASN A 134 2.82 10.16 -11.33
C ASN A 134 1.52 9.55 -11.86
N GLU A 135 0.39 10.00 -11.29
CA GLU A 135 -0.94 9.51 -11.61
C GLU A 135 -1.25 9.68 -13.11
N GLY A 136 -1.66 8.61 -13.78
CA GLY A 136 -2.03 8.60 -15.21
C GLY A 136 -0.87 8.44 -16.22
N ASP A 137 0.36 8.80 -15.85
CA ASP A 137 1.51 8.74 -16.77
C ASP A 137 1.94 7.29 -17.08
N PHE A 138 1.90 6.40 -16.10
CA PHE A 138 2.29 5.01 -16.29
C PHE A 138 1.34 4.24 -17.20
N ALA A 139 0.02 4.39 -16.99
CA ALA A 139 -1.01 3.71 -17.76
C ALA A 139 -0.95 4.09 -19.26
N ARG A 140 -0.70 5.37 -19.56
CA ARG A 140 -0.58 5.88 -20.93
C ARG A 140 0.74 5.56 -21.59
N THR A 141 1.85 5.63 -20.85
CA THR A 141 3.20 5.63 -21.45
C THR A 141 3.83 4.24 -21.45
N VAL A 142 3.66 3.49 -20.36
CA VAL A 142 4.29 2.17 -20.18
C VAL A 142 3.30 1.07 -20.53
N TRP A 143 2.06 1.16 -20.06
CA TRP A 143 1.15 0.02 -20.11
C TRP A 143 0.48 -0.24 -21.47
N SER A 144 0.28 0.83 -22.24
CA SER A 144 -0.46 0.81 -23.51
C SER A 144 0.31 0.16 -24.65
N ASN A 145 1.65 0.24 -24.63
CA ASN A 145 2.48 -0.11 -25.79
C ASN A 145 3.29 -1.38 -25.63
N ILE A 146 3.44 -1.94 -24.42
CA ILE A 146 4.24 -3.16 -24.23
C ILE A 146 3.58 -4.32 -24.99
N LYS A 147 4.31 -4.81 -26.00
CA LYS A 147 4.07 -6.05 -26.70
C LYS A 147 5.09 -7.11 -26.26
N CYS A 148 4.75 -8.36 -26.52
CA CYS A 148 5.70 -9.44 -26.39
C CYS A 148 6.92 -9.22 -27.31
N CYS A 149 8.08 -9.73 -26.91
CA CYS A 149 9.34 -9.74 -27.66
C CYS A 149 10.10 -8.40 -27.72
N ASP A 150 9.54 -7.36 -28.33
CA ASP A 150 10.32 -6.14 -28.64
C ASP A 150 10.47 -5.19 -27.43
N ASP A 151 9.42 -5.04 -26.61
CA ASP A 151 9.39 -4.02 -25.56
C ASP A 151 9.89 -4.50 -24.20
N LEU A 152 10.06 -5.81 -24.05
CA LEU A 152 10.12 -6.46 -22.73
C LEU A 152 11.54 -6.90 -22.34
N GLU A 153 12.36 -7.30 -23.32
CA GLU A 153 13.82 -7.41 -23.14
C GLU A 153 14.46 -6.04 -22.91
N SER A 154 13.86 -4.97 -23.44
CA SER A 154 14.23 -3.59 -23.15
C SER A 154 13.98 -3.24 -21.67
N LEU A 155 12.85 -3.67 -21.10
CA LEU A 155 12.49 -3.40 -19.70
C LEU A 155 13.37 -4.15 -18.68
N SER A 156 13.85 -5.34 -19.02
CA SER A 156 14.78 -6.11 -18.16
C SER A 156 16.21 -5.53 -18.15
N GLY A 157 16.57 -4.74 -19.15
CA GLY A 157 17.87 -4.05 -19.23
C GLY A 157 17.91 -2.70 -18.49
N ILE A 158 16.76 -2.17 -18.07
CA ILE A 158 16.67 -0.93 -17.30
C ILE A 158 16.88 -1.29 -15.82
N SER A 159 18.05 -0.94 -15.28
CA SER A 159 18.36 -1.02 -13.85
C SER A 159 17.14 -0.60 -13.01
N PRO A 160 16.64 -1.43 -12.08
CA PRO A 160 15.40 -1.14 -11.37
C PRO A 160 15.55 0.18 -10.61
N PRO A 161 14.66 1.17 -10.81
CA PRO A 161 14.77 2.45 -10.14
C PRO A 161 14.17 2.37 -8.74
N ILE A 162 14.48 1.36 -7.93
CA ILE A 162 14.23 1.44 -6.47
C ILE A 162 15.38 0.73 -5.74
N THR A 163 16.23 1.53 -5.09
CA THR A 163 17.08 1.05 -3.99
C THR A 163 16.22 0.82 -2.75
N PHE A 164 16.05 -0.43 -2.35
CA PHE A 164 15.58 -0.75 -1.00
C PHE A 164 16.69 -0.36 -0.01
N TYR A 165 16.44 0.61 0.86
CA TYR A 165 17.30 0.81 2.03
C TYR A 165 16.96 -0.28 3.03
N SER A 166 17.90 -1.23 3.20
CA SER A 166 17.91 -2.26 4.24
C SER A 166 17.99 -1.67 5.63
#